data_AF-A0A7F5R2R4-F1
#
_entry.id   AF-A0A7F5R2R4-F1
#
_cell.length_a   1.000
_cell.length_b   1.000
_cell.length_c   1.000
_cell.angle_alpha   90.00
_cell.angle_beta   90.00
_cell.angle_gamma   90.00
#
_symmetry.space_group_name_H-M   'P 1'
#
loop_
_entity.id
_entity.type
_entity.pdbx_description
1 polymer ?
#
loop_
_entity_poly.entity_id
_entity_poly.type
_entity_poly.pdbx_seq_one_letter_code
_entity_poly.pdbx_strand_id
1 'polypeptide(L)'
;MTAACKLKKRRPSPVNISHLRAKPKLYPPLNWSAEYGESFSSQLVLCDEDAIRVYLSQPEESFIWGGPLTANYILRNITFHWSLRKNKGSEHTFDDKHYPVEMQVVHEKIESEDDSKDAKEADNFLVVSYMFELSDIPNEALQNILDTVPKSIKYANQFVPSEPFRFCDLIEKFTKNYLFYKGQLTEPQFDTCYWLFCPCKLLLSPKQLCIFKKCADYKPEMAENCKPIQPLNKRKVFYAM
;
A
#
# COMPACT_ATOMS: atom_id res chain seq x y z
N MET A 1 18.62 29.69 12.13
CA MET A 1 17.28 29.05 12.07
C MET A 1 17.22 27.91 13.07
N THR A 2 16.47 28.08 14.16
CA THR A 2 16.44 27.17 15.31
C THR A 2 15.70 25.86 15.00
N ALA A 3 16.11 24.78 15.67
CA ALA A 3 15.56 23.42 15.55
C ALA A 3 14.03 23.32 15.72
N ALA A 4 13.38 24.37 16.25
CA ALA A 4 11.94 24.50 16.40
C ALA A 4 11.17 24.59 15.05
N CYS A 5 11.81 25.03 13.95
CA CYS A 5 11.15 25.18 12.66
C CYS A 5 10.98 23.84 11.89
N LYS A 6 11.67 22.77 12.32
CA LYS A 6 11.60 21.42 11.70
C LYS A 6 10.57 20.48 12.33
N LEU A 7 9.80 20.93 13.31
CA LEU A 7 8.52 20.29 13.68
C LEU A 7 7.47 20.58 12.60
N LYS A 8 7.74 20.19 11.34
CA LYS A 8 6.67 19.82 10.41
C LYS A 8 5.75 18.90 11.21
N LYS A 9 4.46 19.22 11.32
CA LYS A 9 3.48 18.43 12.09
C LYS A 9 3.60 16.97 11.64
N ARG A 10 4.39 16.15 12.33
CA ARG A 10 4.62 14.75 11.96
C ARG A 10 3.28 14.04 12.01
N ARG A 11 2.97 13.27 10.97
CA ARG A 11 1.75 12.49 10.82
C ARG A 11 2.14 11.03 10.66
N PRO A 12 2.83 10.44 11.65
CA PRO A 12 3.42 9.13 11.49
C PRO A 12 2.32 8.08 11.24
N SER A 13 2.66 7.11 10.40
CA SER A 13 1.86 5.94 10.06
C SER A 13 2.69 4.70 10.41
N PRO A 14 2.08 3.51 10.55
CA PRO A 14 0.65 3.21 10.42
C PRO A 14 -0.17 3.65 11.62
N VAL A 15 -1.50 3.62 11.54
CA VAL A 15 -2.42 3.93 12.65
C VAL A 15 -3.52 2.88 12.76
N ASN A 16 -4.20 2.82 13.92
CA ASN A 16 -5.46 2.06 14.02
C ASN A 16 -6.60 2.85 13.35
N ILE A 17 -7.34 2.16 12.49
CA ILE A 17 -8.49 2.68 11.76
C ILE A 17 -9.75 2.17 12.43
N SER A 18 -10.51 3.05 13.06
CA SER A 18 -11.78 2.67 13.68
C SER A 18 -12.96 3.08 12.81
N HIS A 19 -13.77 2.10 12.42
CA HIS A 19 -14.96 2.32 11.60
C HIS A 19 -15.97 3.23 12.30
N LEU A 20 -16.15 3.06 13.62
CA LEU A 20 -17.08 3.85 14.43
C LEU A 20 -16.63 5.30 14.64
N ARG A 21 -15.32 5.58 14.57
CA ARG A 21 -14.76 6.93 14.76
C ARG A 21 -14.55 7.67 13.45
N ALA A 22 -14.70 6.99 12.32
CA ALA A 22 -14.55 7.60 11.01
C ALA A 22 -15.63 8.66 10.78
N LYS A 23 -15.22 9.83 10.29
CA LYS A 23 -16.15 10.92 10.02
C LYS A 23 -16.71 10.79 8.60
N PRO A 24 -18.02 10.61 8.43
CA PRO A 24 -18.60 10.58 7.09
C PRO A 24 -18.40 11.93 6.42
N LYS A 25 -18.01 11.91 5.14
CA LYS A 25 -17.90 13.11 4.32
C LYS A 25 -18.13 12.73 2.86
N LEU A 26 -18.95 13.53 2.19
CA LEU A 26 -19.22 13.38 0.76
C LEU A 26 -18.00 13.86 -0.04
N TYR A 27 -17.58 13.06 -1.00
CA TYR A 27 -16.53 13.41 -1.96
C TYR A 27 -17.01 13.11 -3.39
N PRO A 28 -16.44 13.77 -4.42
CA PRO A 28 -16.56 13.27 -5.78
C PRO A 28 -16.11 11.80 -5.85
N PRO A 29 -16.58 11.02 -6.83
CA PRO A 29 -16.11 9.65 -7.03
C PRO A 29 -14.58 9.57 -7.11
N LEU A 30 -14.00 8.54 -6.52
CA LEU A 30 -12.62 8.15 -6.81
C LEU A 30 -12.61 7.46 -8.16
N ASN A 31 -11.64 7.84 -9.00
CA ASN A 31 -11.50 7.35 -10.37
C ASN A 31 -10.16 6.65 -10.51
N TRP A 32 -10.18 5.58 -11.30
CA TRP A 32 -9.04 4.75 -11.64
C TRP A 32 -8.90 4.77 -13.15
N SER A 33 -7.67 4.89 -13.66
CA SER A 33 -7.43 4.86 -15.09
C SER A 33 -7.79 3.48 -15.69
N ALA A 34 -7.98 3.43 -17.01
CA ALA A 34 -8.43 2.23 -17.70
C ALA A 34 -7.38 1.11 -17.64
N GLU A 35 -6.11 1.51 -17.61
CA GLU A 35 -4.88 0.70 -17.63
C GLU A 35 -4.79 -0.23 -16.42
N TYR A 36 -5.41 0.12 -15.28
CA TYR A 36 -5.58 -0.82 -14.17
C TYR A 36 -6.39 -2.08 -14.55
N GLY A 37 -7.17 -2.05 -15.63
CA GLY A 37 -7.95 -3.17 -16.15
C GLY A 37 -7.20 -4.03 -17.19
N GLU A 38 -6.02 -3.59 -17.60
CA GLU A 38 -5.23 -4.21 -18.65
C GLU A 38 -4.17 -5.18 -18.08
N SER A 39 -3.64 -6.01 -18.97
CA SER A 39 -2.47 -6.83 -18.66
C SER A 39 -1.21 -6.00 -18.85
N PHE A 40 -0.41 -5.87 -17.80
CA PHE A 40 0.92 -5.27 -17.95
C PHE A 40 1.83 -6.23 -18.71
N SER A 41 2.57 -5.70 -19.69
CA SER A 41 3.44 -6.48 -20.58
C SER A 41 4.61 -7.13 -19.83
N SER A 42 5.05 -6.54 -18.71
CA SER A 42 6.01 -7.16 -17.80
C SER A 42 5.84 -6.63 -16.38
N GLN A 43 6.22 -7.46 -15.40
CA GLN A 43 6.39 -7.03 -14.01
C GLN A 43 7.70 -7.59 -13.46
N LEU A 44 8.32 -6.83 -12.56
CA LEU A 44 9.53 -7.22 -11.85
C LEU A 44 9.23 -7.37 -10.37
N VAL A 45 9.54 -8.54 -9.82
CA VAL A 45 9.52 -8.81 -8.39
C VAL A 45 10.92 -8.56 -7.85
N LEU A 46 11.00 -7.74 -6.82
CA LEU A 46 12.20 -7.44 -6.07
C LEU A 46 12.00 -7.87 -4.62
N CYS A 47 12.86 -8.76 -4.13
CA CYS A 47 13.03 -9.01 -2.70
C CYS A 47 14.31 -8.28 -2.27
N ASP A 48 14.18 -7.22 -1.46
CA ASP A 48 15.32 -6.43 -1.00
C ASP A 48 15.57 -6.62 0.52
N GLU A 49 16.05 -5.60 1.22
CA GLU A 49 16.45 -5.68 2.64
C GLU A 49 15.32 -6.13 3.55
N ASP A 50 14.11 -5.62 3.35
CA ASP A 50 13.01 -5.84 4.28
C ASP A 50 11.65 -6.11 3.62
N ALA A 51 11.51 -6.06 2.29
CA ALA A 51 10.19 -6.31 1.70
C ALA A 51 10.23 -7.01 0.34
N ILE A 52 9.05 -7.50 -0.03
CA ILE A 52 8.73 -7.91 -1.40
C ILE A 52 8.08 -6.70 -2.07
N ARG A 53 8.72 -6.19 -3.12
CA ARG A 53 8.21 -5.09 -3.95
C ARG A 53 7.95 -5.58 -5.37
N VAL A 54 6.87 -5.09 -5.97
CA VAL A 54 6.50 -5.38 -7.36
C VAL A 54 6.47 -4.07 -8.14
N TYR A 55 7.16 -4.06 -9.27
CA TYR A 55 7.22 -2.93 -10.20
C TYR A 55 6.55 -3.36 -11.51
N LEU A 56 5.63 -2.54 -12.01
CA LEU A 56 4.94 -2.78 -13.28
C LEU A 56 5.61 -1.98 -14.40
N SER A 57 5.60 -2.50 -15.62
CA SER A 57 5.99 -1.73 -16.82
C SER A 57 5.00 -0.60 -17.10
N GLN A 58 5.47 0.53 -17.64
CA GLN A 58 4.62 1.69 -18.01
C GLN A 58 3.69 2.18 -16.87
N PRO A 59 4.19 2.34 -15.63
CA PRO A 59 3.35 2.74 -14.51
C PRO A 59 2.76 4.15 -14.66
N GLU A 60 3.33 4.99 -15.53
CA GLU A 60 2.88 6.34 -15.83
C GLU A 60 1.46 6.40 -16.44
N GLU A 61 0.99 5.32 -17.07
CA GLU A 61 -0.36 5.26 -17.63
C GLU A 61 -1.41 4.85 -16.56
N SER A 62 -0.95 4.37 -15.39
CA SER A 62 -1.81 3.89 -14.31
C SER A 62 -1.93 4.90 -13.19
N PHE A 63 -2.99 5.71 -13.18
CA PHE A 63 -3.19 6.75 -12.18
C PHE A 63 -4.57 6.77 -11.51
N ILE A 64 -4.62 7.38 -10.33
CA ILE A 64 -5.83 7.57 -9.52
C ILE A 64 -6.06 9.07 -9.29
N TRP A 65 -7.32 9.51 -9.35
CA TRP A 65 -7.73 10.90 -9.11
C TRP A 65 -9.16 11.01 -8.57
N GLY A 66 -9.59 12.22 -8.21
CA GLY A 66 -10.90 12.46 -7.62
C GLY A 66 -10.95 12.06 -6.14
N GLY A 67 -12.14 11.82 -5.59
CA GLY A 67 -12.26 11.56 -4.16
C GLY A 67 -11.73 12.73 -3.31
N PRO A 68 -10.96 12.45 -2.25
CA PRO A 68 -10.29 13.47 -1.44
C PRO A 68 -8.97 13.96 -2.02
N LEU A 69 -8.53 13.43 -3.16
CA LEU A 69 -7.24 13.71 -3.75
C LEU A 69 -7.22 15.11 -4.38
N THR A 70 -6.08 15.77 -4.27
CA THR A 70 -5.87 17.14 -4.79
C THR A 70 -5.17 17.16 -6.15
N ALA A 71 -4.80 15.99 -6.68
CA ALA A 71 -4.06 15.83 -7.92
C ALA A 71 -4.23 14.40 -8.46
N ASN A 72 -3.58 14.13 -9.58
CA ASN A 72 -3.44 12.78 -10.11
C ASN A 72 -2.23 12.10 -9.48
N TYR A 73 -2.35 10.82 -9.18
CA TYR A 73 -1.28 10.03 -8.56
C TYR A 73 -0.98 8.82 -9.43
N ILE A 74 0.22 8.76 -10.00
CA ILE A 74 0.69 7.65 -10.85
C ILE A 74 1.22 6.52 -10.00
N LEU A 75 0.96 5.29 -10.42
CA LEU A 75 1.49 4.09 -9.79
C LEU A 75 3.02 4.15 -9.74
N ARG A 76 3.59 3.61 -8.67
CA ARG A 76 5.05 3.54 -8.48
C ARG A 76 5.50 2.12 -8.21
N ASN A 77 4.94 1.49 -7.19
CA ASN A 77 5.22 0.10 -6.83
C ASN A 77 4.13 -0.46 -5.92
N ILE A 78 4.24 -1.76 -5.66
CA ILE A 78 3.44 -2.47 -4.68
C ILE A 78 4.40 -3.03 -3.64
N THR A 79 4.10 -2.87 -2.36
CA THR A 79 4.87 -3.46 -1.25
C THR A 79 3.99 -4.36 -0.42
N PHE A 80 4.53 -5.49 0.04
CA PHE A 80 3.85 -6.40 0.96
C PHE A 80 4.46 -6.33 2.36
N HIS A 81 3.60 -6.35 3.38
CA HIS A 81 3.98 -6.42 4.78
C HIS A 81 3.40 -7.68 5.44
N TRP A 82 4.23 -8.37 6.22
CA TRP A 82 3.88 -9.57 6.96
C TRP A 82 4.70 -9.70 8.25
N SER A 83 4.36 -10.72 9.04
CA SER A 83 5.12 -11.12 10.23
C SER A 83 5.03 -12.63 10.45
N LEU A 84 6.10 -13.23 10.98
CA LEU A 84 6.06 -14.60 11.49
C LEU A 84 5.03 -14.75 12.63
N ARG A 85 4.82 -13.68 13.41
CA ARG A 85 3.87 -13.67 14.53
C ARG A 85 2.44 -13.83 14.03
N LYS A 86 1.68 -14.69 14.70
CA LYS A 86 0.28 -14.93 14.36
C LYS A 86 -0.53 -13.64 14.51
N ASN A 87 -1.32 -13.30 13.49
CA ASN A 87 -2.20 -12.13 13.46
C ASN A 87 -1.47 -10.80 13.74
N LYS A 88 -0.30 -10.60 13.12
CA LYS A 88 0.52 -9.38 13.30
C LYS A 88 1.19 -8.91 11.99
N GLY A 89 0.68 -9.32 10.84
CA GLY A 89 1.36 -9.03 9.57
C GLY A 89 1.06 -7.67 8.96
N SER A 90 -0.13 -7.12 9.19
CA SER A 90 -0.48 -5.78 8.71
C SER A 90 0.17 -4.69 9.54
N GLU A 91 0.56 -3.60 8.89
CA GLU A 91 1.03 -2.38 9.52
C GLU A 91 -0.14 -1.63 10.17
N HIS A 92 -1.18 -1.35 9.38
CA HIS A 92 -2.43 -0.77 9.86
C HIS A 92 -3.27 -1.83 10.57
N THR A 93 -4.07 -1.36 11.52
CA THR A 93 -5.10 -2.17 12.18
C THR A 93 -6.47 -1.59 11.90
N PHE A 94 -7.49 -2.45 11.95
CA PHE A 94 -8.89 -2.04 11.90
C PHE A 94 -9.57 -2.46 13.18
N ASP A 95 -10.11 -1.49 13.93
CA ASP A 95 -10.67 -1.70 15.27
C ASP A 95 -9.74 -2.58 16.14
N ASP A 96 -8.44 -2.22 16.13
CA ASP A 96 -7.35 -2.88 16.86
C ASP A 96 -7.03 -4.33 16.41
N LYS A 97 -7.65 -4.80 15.32
CA LYS A 97 -7.35 -6.09 14.68
C LYS A 97 -6.29 -5.92 13.59
N HIS A 98 -5.25 -6.75 13.64
CA HIS A 98 -4.29 -6.94 12.55
C HIS A 98 -4.76 -8.02 11.56
N TYR A 99 -4.21 -7.94 10.35
CA TYR A 99 -4.40 -8.90 9.28
C TYR A 99 -3.10 -9.69 9.03
N PRO A 100 -3.19 -10.91 8.47
CA PRO A 100 -2.03 -11.73 8.11
C PRO A 100 -1.02 -11.05 7.17
N VAL A 101 -1.51 -10.28 6.20
CA VAL A 101 -0.71 -9.53 5.21
C VAL A 101 -1.42 -8.21 4.90
N GLU A 102 -0.63 -7.16 4.73
CA GLU A 102 -1.08 -5.89 4.14
C GLU A 102 -0.30 -5.64 2.85
N MET A 103 -1.02 -5.33 1.77
CA MET A 103 -0.44 -4.88 0.51
C MET A 103 -0.67 -3.38 0.37
N GLN A 104 0.39 -2.66 0.05
CA GLN A 104 0.40 -1.22 -0.12
C GLN A 104 0.73 -0.90 -1.57
N VAL A 105 -0.25 -0.35 -2.29
CA VAL A 105 -0.05 0.12 -3.67
C VAL A 105 0.30 1.60 -3.61
N VAL A 106 1.55 1.92 -3.90
CA VAL A 106 2.15 3.25 -3.74
C VAL A 106 2.08 4.01 -5.05
N HIS A 107 1.67 5.26 -4.96
CA HIS A 107 1.54 6.19 -6.07
C HIS A 107 2.20 7.53 -5.74
N GLU A 108 2.70 8.21 -6.75
CA GLU A 108 3.38 9.50 -6.65
C GLU A 108 2.55 10.59 -7.34
N LYS A 109 2.48 11.76 -6.72
CA LYS A 109 1.76 12.92 -7.25
C LYS A 109 2.40 13.36 -8.57
N ILE A 110 1.58 13.54 -9.60
CA ILE A 110 2.00 14.26 -10.80
C ILE A 110 1.85 15.76 -10.51
N GLU A 111 2.96 16.50 -10.54
CA GLU A 111 2.92 17.95 -10.44
C GLU A 111 2.35 18.56 -11.72
N SER A 112 1.32 19.40 -11.58
CA SER A 112 0.84 20.28 -12.65
C SER A 112 1.48 21.66 -12.54
N GLU A 113 1.55 22.43 -13.63
CA GLU A 113 2.13 23.78 -13.63
C GLU A 113 1.49 24.72 -12.57
N ASP A 114 0.21 24.50 -12.24
CA ASP A 114 -0.54 25.29 -11.26
C ASP A 114 -0.28 24.88 -9.79
N ASP A 115 0.26 23.68 -9.52
CA ASP A 115 0.64 23.24 -8.17
C ASP A 115 1.76 24.09 -7.55
N SER A 116 2.56 24.75 -8.39
CA SER A 116 3.69 25.60 -7.98
C SER A 116 3.27 26.89 -7.25
N LYS A 117 2.01 27.34 -7.41
CA LYS A 117 1.53 28.63 -6.91
C LYS A 117 0.91 28.57 -5.51
N ASP A 118 0.45 27.39 -5.08
CA ASP A 118 -0.30 27.19 -3.82
C ASP A 118 0.27 26.03 -3.00
N ALA A 119 1.58 26.06 -2.70
CA ALA A 119 2.30 25.05 -1.93
C ALA A 119 1.87 24.96 -0.44
N LYS A 120 0.60 24.62 -0.17
CA LYS A 120 0.02 24.57 1.18
C LYS A 120 0.07 23.21 1.88
N GLU A 121 0.39 22.12 1.19
CA GLU A 121 0.82 20.87 1.84
C GLU A 121 1.32 19.89 0.77
N ALA A 122 2.51 19.33 0.97
CA ALA A 122 3.15 18.43 0.02
C ALA A 122 2.59 17.00 0.16
N ASP A 123 1.31 16.77 -0.15
CA ASP A 123 0.75 15.41 -0.20
C ASP A 123 1.28 14.67 -1.43
N ASN A 124 2.58 14.36 -1.42
CA ASN A 124 3.37 13.88 -2.56
C ASN A 124 3.03 12.45 -2.96
N PHE A 125 2.44 11.68 -2.05
CA PHE A 125 2.14 10.27 -2.28
C PHE A 125 0.69 9.93 -1.99
N LEU A 126 0.23 8.87 -2.64
CA LEU A 126 -1.01 8.18 -2.34
C LEU A 126 -0.67 6.70 -2.12
N VAL A 127 -1.13 6.12 -1.02
CA VAL A 127 -1.02 4.69 -0.76
C VAL A 127 -2.43 4.11 -0.64
N VAL A 128 -2.73 3.11 -1.47
CA VAL A 128 -3.94 2.30 -1.33
C VAL A 128 -3.57 1.00 -0.60
N SER A 129 -4.11 0.83 0.60
CA SER A 129 -3.85 -0.31 1.48
C SER A 129 -4.95 -1.36 1.33
N TYR A 130 -4.53 -2.59 1.04
CA TYR A 130 -5.35 -3.79 0.90
C TYR A 130 -5.00 -4.77 2.03
N MET A 131 -6.02 -5.22 2.74
CA MET A 131 -5.88 -6.17 3.83
C MET A 131 -6.25 -7.57 3.35
N PHE A 132 -5.42 -8.56 3.67
CA PHE A 132 -5.70 -9.95 3.35
C PHE A 132 -6.31 -10.70 4.55
N GLU A 133 -7.34 -11.49 4.31
CA GLU A 133 -7.90 -12.44 5.30
C GLU A 133 -7.62 -13.88 4.90
N LEU A 134 -7.42 -14.74 5.90
CA LEU A 134 -7.20 -16.16 5.67
C LEU A 134 -8.47 -16.81 5.13
N SER A 135 -8.31 -17.60 4.07
CA SER A 135 -9.38 -18.38 3.44
C SER A 135 -8.83 -19.71 2.93
N ASP A 136 -9.70 -20.70 2.75
CA ASP A 136 -9.32 -21.94 2.06
C ASP A 136 -9.16 -21.76 0.54
N ILE A 137 -9.69 -20.64 0.01
CA ILE A 137 -9.58 -20.26 -1.40
C ILE A 137 -8.27 -19.47 -1.61
N PRO A 138 -7.34 -19.94 -2.46
CA PRO A 138 -6.13 -19.19 -2.79
C PRO A 138 -6.45 -17.97 -3.67
N ASN A 139 -5.63 -16.93 -3.58
CA ASN A 139 -5.67 -15.82 -4.52
C ASN A 139 -4.77 -16.13 -5.71
N GLU A 140 -5.37 -16.46 -6.86
CA GLU A 140 -4.64 -16.88 -8.06
C GLU A 140 -3.73 -15.78 -8.61
N ALA A 141 -4.19 -14.53 -8.60
CA ALA A 141 -3.38 -13.40 -9.07
C ALA A 141 -2.11 -13.19 -8.23
N LEU A 142 -2.21 -13.42 -6.92
CA LEU A 142 -1.06 -13.36 -6.02
C LEU A 142 -0.08 -14.51 -6.24
N GLN A 143 -0.53 -15.66 -6.76
CA GLN A 143 0.31 -16.84 -6.92
C GLN A 143 1.49 -16.59 -7.86
N ASN A 144 1.28 -15.86 -8.96
CA ASN A 144 2.35 -15.52 -9.92
C ASN A 144 3.50 -14.73 -9.26
N ILE A 145 3.16 -13.81 -8.36
CA ILE A 145 4.15 -13.05 -7.57
C ILE A 145 4.86 -14.01 -6.61
N LEU A 146 4.11 -14.82 -5.86
CA LEU A 146 4.66 -15.72 -4.85
C LEU A 146 5.57 -16.82 -5.40
N ASP A 147 5.30 -17.31 -6.61
CA ASP A 147 6.16 -18.28 -7.29
C ASP A 147 7.49 -17.67 -7.75
N THR A 148 7.53 -16.34 -7.89
CA THR A 148 8.73 -15.58 -8.27
C THR A 148 9.60 -15.23 -7.06
N VAL A 149 9.00 -15.06 -5.88
CA VAL A 149 9.69 -14.67 -4.63
C VAL A 149 10.91 -15.55 -4.31
N PRO A 150 10.84 -16.90 -4.31
CA PRO A 150 12.00 -17.75 -4.00
C PRO A 150 13.19 -17.55 -4.96
N LYS A 151 12.93 -17.14 -6.20
CA LYS A 151 13.98 -16.86 -7.20
C LYS A 151 14.65 -15.51 -6.91
N SER A 152 13.85 -14.50 -6.54
CA SER A 152 14.33 -13.15 -6.24
C SER A 152 15.10 -13.07 -4.92
N ILE A 153 14.64 -13.76 -3.87
CA ILE A 153 15.30 -13.69 -2.55
C ILE A 153 16.65 -14.40 -2.49
N LYS A 154 16.95 -15.30 -3.44
CA LYS A 154 18.21 -16.05 -3.49
C LYS A 154 19.44 -15.15 -3.67
N TYR A 155 19.27 -14.00 -4.32
CA TYR A 155 20.33 -13.02 -4.54
C TYR A 155 19.82 -11.63 -4.14
N ALA A 156 20.50 -10.98 -3.20
CA ALA A 156 20.06 -9.70 -2.67
C ALA A 156 19.88 -8.66 -3.80
N ASN A 157 18.77 -7.92 -3.74
CA ASN A 157 18.44 -6.82 -4.65
C ASN A 157 18.33 -7.22 -6.12
N GLN A 158 17.96 -8.48 -6.40
CA GLN A 158 17.73 -8.94 -7.76
C GLN A 158 16.26 -8.75 -8.17
N PHE A 159 16.06 -7.96 -9.23
CA PHE A 159 14.80 -7.92 -9.96
C PHE A 159 14.64 -9.21 -10.77
N VAL A 160 13.54 -9.91 -10.56
CA VAL A 160 13.19 -11.13 -11.28
C VAL A 160 11.86 -10.91 -12.00
N PRO A 161 11.79 -11.14 -13.32
CA PRO A 161 10.52 -11.11 -14.05
C PRO A 161 9.54 -12.13 -13.47
N SER A 162 8.29 -11.71 -13.25
CA SER A 162 7.18 -12.62 -13.00
C SER A 162 6.42 -12.93 -14.29
N GLU A 163 5.69 -14.04 -14.29
CA GLU A 163 4.70 -14.30 -15.34
C GLU A 163 3.66 -13.17 -15.38
N PRO A 164 3.21 -12.74 -16.58
CA PRO A 164 2.20 -11.70 -16.71
C PRO A 164 0.92 -12.04 -15.95
N PHE A 165 0.40 -11.07 -15.19
CA PHE A 165 -0.94 -11.13 -14.62
C PHE A 165 -1.67 -9.81 -14.89
N ARG A 166 -3.00 -9.84 -14.91
CA ARG A 166 -3.78 -8.61 -15.02
C ARG A 166 -3.79 -7.95 -13.66
N PHE A 167 -3.49 -6.66 -13.60
CA PHE A 167 -3.41 -5.99 -12.31
C PHE A 167 -4.76 -5.90 -11.61
N CYS A 168 -5.86 -5.82 -12.38
CA CYS A 168 -7.22 -5.93 -11.86
C CYS A 168 -7.53 -7.26 -11.18
N ASP A 169 -6.73 -8.31 -11.40
CA ASP A 169 -6.93 -9.59 -10.72
C ASP A 169 -6.27 -9.57 -9.33
N LEU A 170 -5.26 -8.71 -9.12
CA LEU A 170 -4.56 -8.54 -7.84
C LEU A 170 -5.26 -7.52 -6.93
N ILE A 171 -5.87 -6.49 -7.51
CA ILE A 171 -6.44 -5.36 -6.78
C ILE A 171 -7.93 -5.17 -7.06
N GLU A 172 -8.67 -4.73 -6.04
CA GLU A 172 -10.08 -4.35 -6.15
C GLU A 172 -10.22 -2.83 -6.28
N LYS A 173 -10.66 -2.36 -7.45
CA LYS A 173 -10.95 -0.92 -7.67
C LYS A 173 -12.19 -0.52 -6.87
N PHE A 174 -12.19 0.70 -6.33
CA PHE A 174 -13.35 1.23 -5.62
C PHE A 174 -13.55 2.72 -5.89
N THR A 175 -14.80 3.15 -5.96
CA THR A 175 -15.14 4.55 -6.28
C THR A 175 -15.68 5.34 -5.09
N LYS A 176 -16.32 4.65 -4.13
CA LYS A 176 -16.99 5.20 -2.96
C LYS A 176 -16.88 4.23 -1.78
N ASN A 177 -17.35 4.65 -0.61
CA ASN A 177 -17.48 3.84 0.60
C ASN A 177 -16.13 3.33 1.15
N TYR A 178 -15.08 4.13 1.07
CA TYR A 178 -13.74 3.80 1.57
C TYR A 178 -13.32 4.72 2.72
N LEU A 179 -12.36 4.24 3.50
CA LEU A 179 -11.76 5.02 4.58
C LEU A 179 -10.47 5.67 4.10
N PHE A 180 -10.18 6.86 4.59
CA PHE A 180 -8.89 7.49 4.33
C PHE A 180 -8.42 8.44 5.45
N TYR A 181 -7.12 8.71 5.49
CA TYR A 181 -6.53 9.79 6.30
C TYR A 181 -5.25 10.32 5.67
N LYS A 182 -4.80 11.50 6.11
CA LYS A 182 -3.48 12.04 5.76
C LYS A 182 -2.41 11.58 6.76
N GLY A 183 -1.38 10.92 6.26
CA GLY A 183 -0.31 10.31 7.04
C GLY A 183 1.06 10.62 6.47
N GLN A 184 2.00 9.71 6.75
CA GLN A 184 3.32 9.66 6.13
C GLN A 184 3.55 8.24 5.59
N LEU A 185 4.45 8.08 4.64
CA LEU A 185 4.91 6.75 4.25
C LEU A 185 5.50 6.01 5.46
N THR A 186 5.28 4.70 5.50
CA THR A 186 5.88 3.81 6.50
C THR A 186 7.30 3.42 6.12
N GLU A 187 7.81 3.76 4.94
CA GLU A 187 9.17 3.46 4.48
C GLU A 187 10.09 4.71 4.50
N PRO A 188 11.42 4.61 4.30
CA PRO A 188 12.43 5.52 4.86
C PRO A 188 12.26 7.03 4.59
N GLN A 189 11.41 7.40 3.63
CA GLN A 189 11.27 8.78 3.19
C GLN A 189 10.28 9.60 4.04
N PHE A 190 9.45 9.00 4.90
CA PHE A 190 8.49 9.72 5.78
C PHE A 190 7.73 10.87 5.08
N ASP A 191 7.54 10.79 3.77
CA ASP A 191 6.87 11.83 3.01
C ASP A 191 5.39 11.78 3.28
N THR A 192 4.74 12.94 3.17
CA THR A 192 3.31 13.08 3.41
C THR A 192 2.50 12.39 2.32
N CYS A 193 1.49 11.64 2.74
CA CYS A 193 0.66 10.86 1.82
C CYS A 193 -0.81 10.84 2.22
N TYR A 194 -1.66 10.56 1.22
CA TYR A 194 -2.99 10.02 1.45
C TYR A 194 -2.90 8.52 1.67
N TRP A 195 -3.50 8.02 2.74
CA TRP A 195 -3.78 6.60 2.93
C TRP A 195 -5.23 6.33 2.61
N LEU A 196 -5.51 5.54 1.58
CA LEU A 196 -6.83 5.03 1.25
C LEU A 196 -6.89 3.53 1.59
N PHE A 197 -8.02 3.07 2.09
CA PHE A 197 -8.20 1.66 2.44
C PHE A 197 -9.26 1.02 1.57
N CYS A 198 -8.90 -0.11 0.94
CA CYS A 198 -9.86 -0.90 0.19
C CYS A 198 -11.02 -1.33 1.12
N PRO A 199 -12.29 -1.10 0.72
CA PRO A 199 -13.45 -1.53 1.51
C PRO A 199 -13.53 -3.05 1.68
N CYS A 200 -13.06 -3.79 0.66
CA CYS A 200 -13.05 -5.24 0.62
C CYS A 200 -11.74 -5.80 1.16
N LYS A 201 -11.80 -7.01 1.72
CA LYS A 201 -10.62 -7.80 2.09
C LYS A 201 -10.29 -8.75 0.96
N LEU A 202 -9.01 -8.88 0.65
CA LEU A 202 -8.52 -9.87 -0.31
C LEU A 202 -8.32 -11.21 0.40
N LEU A 203 -8.46 -12.31 -0.32
CA LEU A 203 -8.29 -13.65 0.26
C LEU A 203 -6.83 -14.09 0.18
N LEU A 204 -6.38 -14.85 1.18
CA LEU A 204 -5.05 -15.44 1.23
C LEU A 204 -5.13 -16.86 1.80
N SER A 205 -4.61 -17.85 1.08
CA SER A 205 -4.56 -19.20 1.64
C SER A 205 -3.43 -19.37 2.68
N PRO A 206 -3.57 -20.30 3.65
CA PRO A 206 -2.48 -20.63 4.56
C PRO A 206 -1.18 -21.04 3.85
N LYS A 207 -1.28 -21.70 2.69
CA LYS A 207 -0.13 -22.07 1.86
C LYS A 207 0.57 -20.84 1.29
N GLN A 208 -0.19 -19.86 0.80
CA GLN A 208 0.37 -18.59 0.30
C GLN A 208 1.00 -17.76 1.41
N LEU A 209 0.36 -17.68 2.59
CA LEU A 209 0.97 -17.04 3.76
C LEU A 209 2.31 -17.69 4.14
N CYS A 210 2.44 -19.01 3.99
CA CYS A 210 3.68 -19.71 4.28
C CYS A 210 4.84 -19.26 3.37
N ILE A 211 4.57 -18.86 2.13
CA ILE A 211 5.61 -18.37 1.21
C ILE A 211 6.21 -17.05 1.72
N PHE A 212 5.38 -16.10 2.16
CA PHE A 212 5.85 -14.88 2.83
C PHE A 212 6.73 -15.20 4.03
N LYS A 213 6.27 -16.10 4.90
CA LYS A 213 6.99 -16.47 6.13
C LYS A 213 8.33 -17.15 5.85
N LYS A 214 8.40 -17.99 4.81
CA LYS A 214 9.63 -18.66 4.37
C LYS A 214 10.71 -17.71 3.85
N CYS A 215 10.37 -16.45 3.56
CA CYS A 215 11.40 -15.45 3.21
C CYS A 215 12.45 -15.32 4.33
N ALA A 216 12.03 -15.47 5.59
CA ALA A 216 12.90 -15.44 6.75
C ALA A 216 13.96 -16.57 6.78
N ASP A 217 13.69 -17.71 6.11
CA ASP A 217 14.62 -18.84 6.03
C ASP A 217 15.83 -18.51 5.14
N TYR A 218 15.64 -17.59 4.17
CA TYR A 218 16.70 -17.12 3.28
C TYR A 218 17.36 -15.84 3.81
N LYS A 219 16.56 -14.96 4.40
CA LYS A 219 16.98 -13.65 4.90
C LYS A 219 16.27 -13.33 6.22
N PRO A 220 16.92 -13.50 7.39
CA PRO A 220 16.29 -13.35 8.70
C PRO A 220 15.59 -12.00 8.93
N GLU A 221 16.07 -10.94 8.27
CA GLU A 221 15.48 -9.59 8.30
C GLU A 221 14.05 -9.56 7.75
N MET A 222 13.68 -10.53 6.91
CA MET A 222 12.34 -10.70 6.33
C MET A 222 11.38 -11.50 7.24
N ALA A 223 11.73 -11.69 8.52
CA ALA A 223 10.85 -12.29 9.52
C ALA A 223 9.63 -11.41 9.87
N GLU A 224 9.83 -10.10 9.95
CA GLU A 224 8.75 -9.13 10.10
C GLU A 224 9.16 -7.79 9.53
N ASN A 225 8.29 -7.20 8.71
CA ASN A 225 8.53 -5.90 8.07
C ASN A 225 7.34 -4.94 8.24
N CYS A 226 6.53 -5.20 9.27
CA CYS A 226 5.44 -4.35 9.67
C CYS A 226 5.85 -3.38 10.79
N LYS A 227 5.65 -2.07 10.60
CA LYS A 227 5.97 -1.07 11.64
C LYS A 227 4.93 -0.99 12.74
N PRO A 228 5.34 -0.55 13.96
CA PRO A 228 4.41 -0.40 15.07
C PRO A 228 3.39 0.72 14.82
N ILE A 229 2.15 0.49 15.28
CA ILE A 229 1.07 1.47 15.26
C ILE A 229 1.48 2.78 15.94
N GLN A 230 1.15 3.88 15.30
CA GLN A 230 1.42 5.24 15.73
C GLN A 230 0.13 5.90 16.24
N PRO A 231 0.21 6.85 17.18
CA PRO A 231 -0.96 7.59 17.64
C PRO A 231 -1.60 8.41 16.52
N LEU A 232 -2.92 8.29 16.34
CA LEU A 232 -3.66 9.12 15.39
C LEU A 232 -3.59 10.62 15.75
N ASN A 233 -3.46 10.94 17.04
CA ASN A 233 -3.42 12.31 17.58
C ASN A 233 -4.66 13.11 17.15
N LYS A 234 -4.46 14.36 16.69
CA LYS A 234 -5.54 15.27 16.25
C LYS A 234 -6.02 14.98 14.82
N ARG A 235 -5.43 14.01 14.12
CA ARG A 235 -5.83 13.63 12.76
C ARG A 235 -7.20 12.94 12.82
N LYS A 236 -7.92 12.98 11.71
CA LYS A 236 -9.23 12.35 11.55
C LYS A 236 -9.12 11.32 10.44
N VAL A 237 -9.72 10.16 10.68
CA VAL A 237 -10.08 9.23 9.62
C VAL A 237 -11.44 9.67 9.08
N PHE A 238 -11.58 9.66 7.76
CA PHE A 238 -12.82 9.98 7.07
C PHE A 238 -13.36 8.75 6.38
N TYR A 239 -14.69 8.66 6.33
CA TYR A 239 -15.42 7.72 5.50
C TYR A 239 -15.95 8.48 4.28
N ALA A 240 -15.39 8.20 3.11
CA ALA A 240 -15.74 8.83 1.85
C ALA A 240 -16.99 8.15 1.28
N MET A 241 -18.10 8.90 1.24
CA MET A 241 -19.38 8.49 0.65
C MET A 241 -19.52 9.03 -0.77
#